data_AF-A0A5Q4FUQ7-F1
#
_entry.id   AF-A0A5Q4FUQ7-F1
#
_cell.length_a   1.000
_cell.length_b   1.000
_cell.length_c   1.000
_cell.angle_alpha   90.00
_cell.angle_beta   90.00
_cell.angle_gamma   90.00
#
_symmetry.space_group_name_H-M   'P 1'
#
loop_
_entity.id
_entity.type
_entity.pdbx_description
1 polymer ?
#
loop_
_entity_poly.entity_id
_entity_poly.type
_entity_poly.pdbx_seq_one_letter_code
_entity_poly.pdbx_strand_id
1 'polypeptide(L)'
;MTATPPAATFDDELEALGFRVQGVSRRGGRQWALAFNRILTFTLHDYDDTVVMTWSCELGEHVLERGWQLSVTDMSTAELYPRNDVRLPLDIEAVRGEITRVLASLRIDLGDPEL
;
A
#
# COMPACT_ATOMS: atom_id res chain seq x y z
N MET A 1 -35.58 -4.66 -23.61
CA MET A 1 -35.30 -4.52 -22.17
C MET A 1 -33.81 -4.72 -21.98
N THR A 2 -33.05 -3.65 -21.90
CA THR A 2 -31.62 -3.69 -21.60
C THR A 2 -31.48 -3.90 -20.09
N ALA A 3 -30.95 -5.06 -19.68
CA ALA A 3 -30.64 -5.32 -18.29
C ALA A 3 -29.48 -4.39 -17.86
N THR A 4 -29.67 -3.65 -16.79
CA THR A 4 -28.58 -2.92 -16.13
C THR A 4 -27.53 -3.95 -15.68
N PRO A 5 -26.24 -3.79 -16.02
CA PRO A 5 -25.21 -4.70 -15.52
C PRO A 5 -25.20 -4.66 -13.98
N PRO A 6 -24.83 -5.78 -13.33
CA PRO A 6 -24.67 -5.79 -11.87
C PRO A 6 -23.67 -4.70 -11.45
N ALA A 7 -23.91 -4.09 -10.28
CA ALA A 7 -22.95 -3.18 -9.69
C ALA A 7 -21.61 -3.91 -9.49
N ALA A 8 -20.50 -3.22 -9.75
CA ALA A 8 -19.17 -3.75 -9.52
C ALA A 8 -19.02 -4.15 -8.04
N THR A 9 -18.39 -5.29 -7.78
CA THR A 9 -18.07 -5.72 -6.42
C THR A 9 -16.84 -4.99 -5.91
N PHE A 10 -16.64 -4.96 -4.59
CA PHE A 10 -15.44 -4.38 -3.99
C PHE A 10 -14.14 -5.01 -4.54
N ASP A 11 -14.16 -6.31 -4.86
CA ASP A 11 -13.02 -6.99 -5.47
C ASP A 11 -12.75 -6.48 -6.90
N ASP A 12 -13.80 -6.28 -7.70
CA ASP A 12 -13.69 -5.72 -9.06
C ASP A 12 -13.13 -4.29 -9.00
N GLU A 13 -13.56 -3.50 -8.01
CA GLU A 13 -13.09 -2.13 -7.78
C GLU A 13 -11.62 -2.09 -7.35
N LEU A 14 -11.20 -3.00 -6.46
CA LEU A 14 -9.79 -3.17 -6.09
C LEU A 14 -8.93 -3.57 -7.30
N GLU A 15 -9.42 -4.50 -8.12
CA GLU A 15 -8.71 -4.90 -9.33
C GLU A 15 -8.55 -3.73 -10.31
N ALA A 16 -9.60 -2.92 -10.47
CA ALA A 16 -9.57 -1.71 -11.28
C ALA A 16 -8.61 -0.64 -10.72
N LEU A 17 -8.41 -0.59 -9.40
CA LEU A 17 -7.41 0.26 -8.74
C LEU A 17 -5.97 -0.28 -8.89
N GLY A 18 -5.82 -1.51 -9.38
CA GLY A 18 -4.53 -2.16 -9.64
C GLY A 18 -4.11 -3.16 -8.57
N PHE A 19 -4.93 -3.39 -7.55
CA PHE A 19 -4.66 -4.45 -6.57
C PHE A 19 -4.79 -5.83 -7.23
N ARG A 20 -3.98 -6.77 -6.76
CA ARG A 20 -4.02 -8.18 -7.18
C ARG A 20 -4.03 -9.08 -5.96
N VAL A 21 -4.77 -10.18 -6.03
CA VAL A 21 -4.79 -11.18 -4.96
C VAL A 21 -3.41 -11.82 -4.83
N GLN A 22 -2.82 -11.77 -3.63
CA GLN A 22 -1.54 -12.40 -3.33
C GLN A 22 -1.68 -13.73 -2.59
N GLY A 23 -2.84 -13.98 -1.98
CA GLY A 23 -3.12 -15.23 -1.29
C GLY A 23 -4.08 -15.06 -0.13
N VAL A 24 -3.89 -15.90 0.87
CA VAL A 24 -4.71 -15.94 2.08
C VAL A 24 -3.82 -15.66 3.27
N SER A 25 -4.23 -14.71 4.11
CA SER A 25 -3.57 -14.41 5.38
C SER A 25 -3.61 -15.63 6.32
N ARG A 26 -2.74 -15.64 7.34
CA ARG A 26 -2.72 -16.71 8.36
C ARG A 26 -4.06 -16.90 9.09
N ARG A 27 -4.95 -15.90 9.05
CA ARG A 27 -6.28 -15.93 9.69
C ARG A 27 -7.40 -16.35 8.73
N GLY A 28 -7.07 -16.71 7.49
CA GLY A 28 -8.05 -17.18 6.49
C GLY A 28 -8.66 -16.06 5.64
N GLY A 29 -8.46 -14.79 5.98
CA GLY A 29 -8.88 -13.65 5.16
C GLY A 29 -8.00 -13.49 3.92
N ARG A 30 -8.56 -13.04 2.79
CA ARG A 30 -7.82 -12.76 1.56
C ARG A 30 -6.79 -11.65 1.75
N GLN A 31 -5.77 -11.66 0.90
CA GLN A 31 -4.76 -10.63 0.85
C GLN A 31 -4.63 -10.10 -0.57
N TRP A 32 -4.64 -8.79 -0.71
CA TRP A 32 -4.36 -8.11 -1.98
C TRP A 32 -3.10 -7.26 -1.83
N ALA A 33 -2.38 -7.09 -2.92
CA ALA A 33 -1.27 -6.15 -2.98
C ALA A 33 -1.34 -5.27 -4.23
N LEU A 34 -0.86 -4.04 -4.08
CA LEU A 34 -0.65 -3.06 -5.13
C LEU A 34 0.83 -2.65 -5.07
N ALA A 35 1.62 -3.15 -6.01
CA ALA A 35 2.97 -2.64 -6.25
C ALA A 35 2.84 -1.26 -6.92
N PHE A 36 2.75 -0.20 -6.10
CA PHE A 36 2.47 1.16 -6.56
C PHE A 36 3.59 1.69 -7.46
N ASN A 37 4.83 1.36 -7.11
CA ASN A 37 6.01 1.50 -7.95
C ASN A 37 7.03 0.42 -7.56
N ARG A 38 8.28 0.52 -8.05
CA ARG A 38 9.31 -0.50 -7.80
C ARG A 38 9.60 -0.72 -6.31
N ILE A 39 9.50 0.32 -5.48
CA ILE A 39 9.92 0.25 -4.07
C ILE A 39 8.76 0.30 -3.09
N LEU A 40 7.59 0.81 -3.49
CA LEU A 40 6.43 0.99 -2.61
C LEU A 40 5.33 -0.01 -2.94
N THR A 41 4.97 -0.82 -1.95
CA THR A 41 3.85 -1.78 -2.04
C THR A 41 2.81 -1.46 -0.98
N PHE A 42 1.54 -1.41 -1.38
CA PHE A 42 0.40 -1.42 -0.46
C PHE A 42 -0.17 -2.83 -0.37
N THR A 43 -0.57 -3.25 0.83
CA THR A 43 -1.18 -4.55 1.07
C THR A 43 -2.49 -4.36 1.84
N LEU A 44 -3.54 -5.03 1.39
CA LEU A 44 -4.83 -5.11 2.08
C LEU A 44 -5.01 -6.52 2.63
N HIS A 45 -5.44 -6.61 3.88
CA HIS A 45 -5.84 -7.85 4.53
C HIS A 45 -7.34 -7.82 4.79
N ASP A 46 -8.04 -8.85 4.35
CA ASP A 46 -9.48 -9.04 4.56
C ASP A 46 -9.77 -9.34 6.03
N TYR A 47 -10.76 -8.64 6.59
CA TYR A 47 -11.24 -8.80 7.96
C TYR A 47 -12.75 -8.56 8.04
N ASP A 48 -13.53 -9.61 7.83
CA ASP A 48 -15.00 -9.69 7.93
C ASP A 48 -15.73 -8.51 7.25
N ASP A 49 -15.89 -7.39 7.95
CA ASP A 49 -16.60 -6.18 7.53
C ASP A 49 -15.68 -5.02 7.10
N THR A 50 -14.37 -5.25 7.02
CA THR A 50 -13.35 -4.24 6.74
C THR A 50 -12.14 -4.83 6.04
N VAL A 51 -11.26 -3.96 5.57
CA VAL A 51 -9.88 -4.30 5.23
C VAL A 51 -8.91 -3.58 6.16
N VAL A 52 -7.77 -4.20 6.41
CA VAL A 52 -6.64 -3.56 7.08
C VAL A 52 -5.56 -3.29 6.03
N MET A 53 -5.24 -2.02 5.84
CA MET A 53 -4.18 -1.56 4.95
C MET A 53 -2.85 -1.44 5.70
N THR A 54 -1.81 -2.00 5.09
CA THR A 54 -0.42 -1.75 5.44
C THR A 54 0.36 -1.37 4.18
N TRP A 55 1.60 -0.92 4.33
CA TRP A 55 2.49 -0.65 3.20
C TRP A 55 3.94 -0.90 3.58
N SER A 56 4.78 -1.13 2.59
CA SER A 56 6.23 -1.17 2.78
C SER A 56 6.96 -0.44 1.67
N CYS A 57 8.09 0.18 2.01
CA CYS A 57 8.89 0.96 1.07
C CYS A 57 10.37 0.57 1.19
N GLU A 58 10.89 -0.12 0.17
CA GLU A 58 12.28 -0.61 0.07
C GLU A 58 13.24 0.57 -0.21
N LEU A 59 13.47 1.39 0.82
CA LEU A 59 14.24 2.63 0.72
C LEU A 59 15.70 2.37 0.34
N GLY A 60 16.28 1.27 0.84
CA GLY A 60 17.67 0.89 0.63
C GLY A 60 18.09 0.88 -0.84
N GLU A 61 17.30 0.25 -1.70
CA GLU A 61 17.60 0.20 -3.15
C GLU A 61 17.56 1.59 -3.78
N HIS A 62 16.55 2.39 -3.42
CA HIS A 62 16.34 3.71 -4.01
C HIS A 62 17.44 4.72 -3.69
N VAL A 63 17.97 4.71 -2.47
CA VAL A 63 19.04 5.64 -2.09
C VAL A 63 20.38 5.26 -2.73
N LEU A 64 20.65 3.97 -2.90
CA LEU A 64 21.87 3.51 -3.58
C LEU A 64 21.92 3.92 -5.05
N GLU A 65 20.80 3.83 -5.76
CA GLU A 65 20.73 4.28 -7.16
C GLU A 65 20.99 5.78 -7.34
N ARG A 66 20.77 6.56 -6.29
CA ARG A 66 21.11 7.99 -6.24
C ARG A 66 22.56 8.25 -5.84
N GLY A 67 23.36 7.21 -5.61
CA GLY A 67 24.74 7.30 -5.14
C GLY A 67 24.86 7.67 -3.66
N TRP A 68 23.79 7.56 -2.88
CA TRP A 68 23.81 7.84 -1.45
C TRP A 68 24.19 6.57 -0.66
N GLN A 69 24.69 6.76 0.55
CA GLN A 69 25.09 5.67 1.44
C GLN A 69 24.19 5.64 2.67
N LEU A 70 23.83 4.43 3.10
CA LEU A 70 23.22 4.17 4.40
C LEU A 70 24.27 3.61 5.35
N SER A 71 24.19 3.95 6.63
CA SER A 71 25.11 3.43 7.65
C SER A 71 24.83 1.98 8.04
N VAL A 72 23.68 1.44 7.66
CA VAL A 72 23.32 0.03 7.89
C VAL A 72 23.99 -0.86 6.84
N THR A 73 24.60 -1.94 7.28
CA THR A 73 25.31 -2.89 6.39
C THR A 73 24.38 -3.91 5.74
N ASP A 74 23.20 -4.16 6.32
CA ASP A 74 22.19 -5.07 5.78
C ASP A 74 21.06 -4.27 5.11
N MET A 75 20.99 -4.33 3.78
CA MET A 75 20.04 -3.57 2.99
C MET A 75 18.59 -4.00 3.23
N SER A 76 18.35 -5.25 3.66
CA SER A 76 17.01 -5.73 4.02
C SER A 76 16.45 -5.02 5.26
N THR A 77 17.31 -4.32 6.01
CA THR A 77 16.89 -3.53 7.18
C THR A 77 16.55 -2.07 6.83
N ALA A 78 16.80 -1.64 5.59
CA ALA A 78 16.53 -0.28 5.12
C ALA A 78 15.16 -0.19 4.43
N GLU A 79 14.11 -0.51 5.17
CA GLU A 79 12.74 -0.48 4.70
C GLU A 79 11.86 0.36 5.64
N LEU A 80 10.94 1.12 5.04
CA LEU A 80 9.96 1.90 5.79
C LEU A 80 8.63 1.15 5.82
N TYR A 81 7.95 1.26 6.96
CA TYR A 81 6.64 0.68 7.21
C TYR A 81 5.76 1.70 7.94
N PRO A 82 4.43 1.60 7.87
CA PRO A 82 3.56 2.43 8.69
C PRO A 82 3.83 2.17 10.17
N ARG A 83 3.69 3.22 10.99
CA ARG A 83 3.70 3.07 12.45
C ARG A 83 2.53 2.22 12.95
N ASN A 84 1.37 2.36 12.31
CA ASN A 84 0.17 1.56 12.58
C ASN A 84 -0.52 1.24 11.25
N ASP A 85 -0.98 0.01 11.10
CA ASP A 85 -1.89 -0.36 10.01
C ASP A 85 -3.24 0.34 10.17
N VAL A 86 -3.94 0.55 9.07
CA VAL A 86 -5.20 1.32 9.03
C VAL A 86 -6.36 0.40 8.70
N ARG A 87 -7.37 0.33 9.57
CA ARG A 87 -8.63 -0.37 9.30
C ARG A 87 -9.56 0.55 8.51
N LEU A 88 -10.06 0.07 7.38
CA LEU A 88 -10.92 0.79 6.45
C LEU A 88 -12.21 0.01 6.20
N PRO A 89 -13.35 0.68 5.97
CA PRO A 89 -14.55 0.01 5.48
C PRO A 89 -14.29 -0.64 4.11
N LEU A 90 -15.15 -1.59 3.72
CA LEU A 90 -15.18 -2.16 2.35
C LEU A 90 -15.74 -1.14 1.35
N ASP A 91 -15.00 -0.04 1.18
CA ASP A 91 -15.32 1.11 0.34
C ASP A 91 -14.06 1.53 -0.42
N ILE A 92 -14.13 1.50 -1.75
CA ILE A 92 -12.99 1.80 -2.60
C ILE A 92 -12.50 3.25 -2.44
N GLU A 93 -13.38 4.19 -2.11
CA GLU A 93 -12.99 5.59 -1.93
C GLU A 93 -12.23 5.79 -0.60
N ALA A 94 -12.55 5.00 0.43
CA ALA A 94 -11.75 4.95 1.66
C ALA A 94 -10.33 4.42 1.38
N VAL A 95 -10.21 3.37 0.55
CA VAL A 95 -8.90 2.83 0.11
C VAL A 95 -8.11 3.87 -0.68
N ARG A 96 -8.74 4.55 -1.64
CA ARG A 96 -8.10 5.60 -2.46
C ARG A 96 -7.64 6.79 -1.60
N GLY A 97 -8.48 7.22 -0.67
CA GLY A 97 -8.18 8.30 0.27
C GLY A 97 -6.96 7.98 1.13
N GLU A 98 -6.88 6.75 1.63
CA GLU A 98 -5.78 6.31 2.47
C GLU A 98 -4.46 6.19 1.69
N ILE A 99 -4.47 5.63 0.47
CA ILE A 99 -3.30 5.65 -0.42
C ILE A 99 -2.81 7.09 -0.64
N THR A 100 -3.72 8.00 -0.95
CA THR A 100 -3.38 9.42 -1.19
C THR A 100 -2.74 10.05 0.05
N ARG A 101 -3.26 9.77 1.25
CA ARG A 101 -2.70 10.22 2.52
C ARG A 101 -1.29 9.70 2.74
N VAL A 102 -1.05 8.41 2.50
CA VAL A 102 0.27 7.80 2.63
C VAL A 102 1.25 8.43 1.65
N LEU A 103 0.89 8.54 0.37
CA LEU A 103 1.75 9.18 -0.64
C LEU A 103 2.11 10.62 -0.29
N ALA A 104 1.18 11.37 0.31
CA ALA A 104 1.47 12.72 0.80
C ALA A 104 2.49 12.70 1.96
N SER A 105 2.37 11.76 2.91
CA SER A 105 3.31 11.62 4.04
C SER A 105 4.72 11.16 3.63
N LEU A 106 4.85 10.45 2.52
CA LEU A 106 6.15 9.98 1.99
C LEU A 106 6.90 11.05 1.20
N ARG A 107 6.31 12.24 1.01
CA ARG A 107 7.01 13.40 0.42
C ARG A 107 7.85 14.08 1.49
N ILE A 108 9.08 13.57 1.66
CA ILE A 108 10.08 14.17 2.54
C ILE A 108 10.91 15.19 1.73
N ASP A 109 10.92 16.44 2.17
CA ASP A 109 11.83 17.46 1.65
C ASP A 109 13.13 17.44 2.45
N LEU A 110 14.12 16.69 1.96
CA LEU A 110 15.44 16.61 2.59
C LEU A 110 16.25 17.92 2.47
N GLY A 111 15.75 18.93 1.75
CA GLY A 111 16.35 20.26 1.66
C GLY A 111 15.75 21.27 2.64
N ASP A 112 14.70 20.93 3.37
CA ASP A 112 14.08 21.81 4.37
C ASP A 112 15.04 22.02 5.55
N PRO A 113 15.47 23.27 5.84
CA PRO A 113 16.36 23.55 6.96
C PRO A 113 15.70 23.33 8.34
N GLU A 114 14.38 23.18 8.41
CA GLU A 114 13.62 22.96 9.65
C GLU A 114 13.26 21.49 9.92
N LEU A 115 13.68 20.56 9.05
CA LEU A 115 13.40 19.12 9.14
C LEU A 115 13.93 18.45 10.43
#